data_AF-A0A6B2GCV6-F1
#
_entry.id   AF-A0A6B2GCV6-F1
#
_cell.length_a   1.000
_cell.length_b   1.000
_cell.length_c   1.000
_cell.angle_alpha   90.00
_cell.angle_beta   90.00
_cell.angle_gamma   90.00
#
_symmetry.space_group_name_H-M   'P 1'
#
loop_
_entity.id
_entity.type
_entity.pdbx_description
1 polymer ?
#
loop_
_entity_poly.entity_id
_entity_poly.type
_entity_poly.pdbx_seq_one_letter_code
_entity_poly.pdbx_strand_id
1 'polypeptide(L)'
;INSDSNENIHFNMINISIIEKDSSTKKRLVESNPNKKIVMPADFLTKDESIMKGYNTYTKGSSIFSSVFGYSEQIDKLICVNPIKSRYQPEIGDVIVGRILEVTYKRWIVDIGAKQNAVLLLSSVNLPGGELRKKNHDDAIKMSGYFSESDLILAEIQAVHQDGVASLHMR
;
A
#
# COMPACT_ATOMS: atom_id res chain seq x y z
N ILE A 1 -31.75 -46.31 34.64
CA ILE A 1 -30.63 -45.87 35.50
C ILE A 1 -29.47 -45.70 34.52
N ASN A 2 -29.41 -44.55 33.84
CA ASN A 2 -28.47 -43.46 34.12
C ASN A 2 -27.02 -43.99 34.07
N SER A 3 -26.09 -43.47 33.29
CA SER A 3 -25.95 -42.16 32.65
C SER A 3 -24.62 -42.15 31.85
N ASP A 4 -24.45 -41.14 31.00
CA ASP A 4 -23.17 -40.61 30.49
C ASP A 4 -22.47 -41.44 29.39
N SER A 5 -22.01 -40.90 28.26
CA SER A 5 -21.91 -39.52 27.77
C SER A 5 -21.43 -39.58 26.31
N ASN A 6 -22.05 -38.75 25.46
CA ASN A 6 -21.62 -38.45 24.10
C ASN A 6 -20.19 -37.90 24.05
N GLU A 7 -19.41 -38.25 23.03
CA GLU A 7 -18.39 -37.36 22.48
C GLU A 7 -18.17 -37.66 20.98
N ASN A 8 -19.09 -37.15 20.16
CA ASN A 8 -18.86 -36.95 18.74
C ASN A 8 -17.78 -35.88 18.58
N ILE A 9 -16.63 -36.25 18.03
CA ILE A 9 -15.54 -35.33 17.72
C ILE A 9 -15.98 -34.48 16.53
N HIS A 10 -16.64 -33.37 16.84
CA HIS A 10 -17.03 -32.35 15.89
C HIS A 10 -15.78 -31.56 15.49
N PHE A 11 -15.33 -31.72 14.24
CA PHE A 11 -14.35 -30.81 13.65
C PHE A 11 -14.97 -29.41 13.66
N ASN A 12 -14.43 -28.54 14.51
CA ASN A 12 -14.85 -27.16 14.59
C ASN A 12 -14.21 -26.43 13.41
N MET A 13 -14.91 -26.34 12.28
CA MET A 13 -14.57 -25.34 11.27
C MET A 13 -14.66 -23.98 11.95
N ILE A 14 -13.53 -23.27 12.00
CA ILE A 14 -13.51 -21.86 12.33
C ILE A 14 -14.32 -21.17 11.23
N ASN A 15 -15.57 -20.85 11.55
CA ASN A 15 -16.41 -19.97 10.76
C ASN A 15 -15.76 -18.58 10.78
N ILE A 16 -15.08 -18.22 9.70
CA ILE A 16 -14.80 -16.82 9.39
C ILE A 16 -16.15 -16.23 9.00
N SER A 17 -16.85 -15.68 9.99
CA SER A 17 -18.03 -14.85 9.77
C SER A 17 -17.58 -13.64 8.97
N ILE A 18 -17.95 -13.61 7.68
CA ILE A 18 -17.94 -12.40 6.88
C ILE A 18 -18.77 -11.38 7.66
N ILE A 19 -18.11 -10.32 8.11
CA ILE A 19 -18.75 -9.19 8.77
C ILE A 19 -19.58 -8.49 7.68
N GLU A 20 -20.86 -8.86 7.57
CA GLU A 20 -21.88 -7.94 7.11
C GLU A 20 -22.01 -6.84 8.17
N LYS A 21 -21.30 -5.73 7.95
CA LYS A 21 -21.59 -4.48 8.64
C LYS A 21 -21.90 -3.41 7.62
N ASP A 22 -23.19 -3.12 7.59
CA ASP A 22 -23.80 -1.82 7.40
C ASP A 22 -23.37 -1.03 6.15
N SER A 23 -24.35 -0.94 5.26
CA SER A 23 -24.54 -0.08 4.08
C SER A 23 -24.30 1.44 4.30
N SER A 24 -23.55 1.82 5.32
CA SER A 24 -22.90 3.11 5.49
C SER A 24 -21.44 3.09 5.00
N THR A 25 -21.12 2.27 3.99
CA THR A 25 -20.06 2.66 3.05
C THR A 25 -20.49 3.99 2.48
N LYS A 26 -19.93 5.07 3.04
CA LYS A 26 -19.95 6.40 2.48
C LYS A 26 -19.39 6.20 1.07
N LYS A 27 -20.28 5.95 0.10
CA LYS A 27 -20.00 6.15 -1.32
C LYS A 27 -19.38 7.53 -1.29
N ARG A 28 -18.06 7.60 -1.48
CA ARG A 28 -17.40 8.82 -1.85
C ARG A 28 -18.03 9.10 -3.20
N LEU A 29 -19.20 9.73 -3.17
CA LEU A 29 -19.78 10.39 -4.30
C LEU A 29 -18.58 11.17 -4.81
N VAL A 30 -18.13 10.80 -6.00
CA VAL A 30 -17.27 11.67 -6.76
C VAL A 30 -18.15 12.89 -6.95
N GLU A 31 -18.08 13.81 -6.01
CA GLU A 31 -18.56 15.17 -6.19
C GLU A 31 -17.82 15.58 -7.46
N SER A 32 -18.55 15.56 -8.57
CA SER A 32 -18.09 16.08 -9.83
C SER A 32 -17.95 17.56 -9.60
N ASN A 33 -16.82 17.96 -9.02
CA ASN A 33 -16.46 19.34 -8.86
C ASN A 33 -16.49 19.89 -10.29
N PRO A 34 -17.39 20.83 -10.63
CA PRO A 34 -17.64 21.24 -12.01
C PRO A 34 -16.42 21.89 -12.68
N ASN A 35 -15.33 22.06 -11.94
CA ASN A 35 -14.08 22.67 -12.38
C ASN A 35 -12.91 21.68 -12.56
N LYS A 36 -13.15 20.36 -12.62
CA LYS A 36 -12.09 19.41 -12.96
C LYS A 36 -11.87 19.37 -14.48
N LYS A 37 -10.94 20.20 -14.95
CA LYS A 37 -10.52 20.22 -16.36
C LYS A 37 -9.78 18.93 -16.72
N ILE A 38 -10.25 18.25 -17.76
CA ILE A 38 -9.55 17.10 -18.35
C ILE A 38 -8.40 17.64 -19.20
N VAL A 39 -7.23 16.99 -19.10
CA VAL A 39 -6.00 17.36 -19.81
C VAL A 39 -5.38 16.15 -20.48
N MET A 40 -4.83 16.37 -21.67
CA MET A 40 -4.03 15.43 -22.42
C MET A 40 -2.53 15.60 -22.08
N PRO A 41 -1.70 14.57 -22.30
CA PRO A 41 -0.25 14.74 -22.24
C PRO A 41 0.20 15.86 -23.20
N ALA A 42 1.15 16.67 -22.74
CA ALA A 42 1.64 17.89 -23.38
C ALA A 42 0.66 19.07 -23.47
N ASP A 43 -0.52 18.99 -22.83
CA ASP A 43 -1.41 20.15 -22.74
C ASP A 43 -0.81 21.26 -21.87
N PHE A 44 -1.03 22.50 -22.29
CA PHE A 44 -0.64 23.69 -21.55
C PHE A 44 -1.53 23.88 -20.31
N LEU A 45 -0.89 24.00 -19.14
CA LEU A 45 -1.57 24.26 -17.87
C LEU A 45 -1.51 25.74 -17.52
N THR A 46 -0.30 26.28 -17.35
CA THR A 46 -0.09 27.66 -16.87
C THR A 46 1.30 28.19 -17.23
N LYS A 47 1.47 29.52 -17.27
CA LYS A 47 2.75 30.22 -17.48
C LYS A 47 3.22 31.03 -16.25
N ASP A 48 2.45 31.01 -15.17
CA ASP A 48 2.78 31.76 -13.97
C ASP A 48 3.95 31.12 -13.20
N GLU A 49 5.03 31.87 -13.03
CA GLU A 49 6.21 31.44 -12.26
C GLU A 49 5.95 31.37 -10.75
N SER A 50 4.85 31.97 -10.28
CA SER A 50 4.41 31.88 -8.88
C SER A 50 3.81 30.52 -8.51
N ILE A 51 3.51 29.69 -9.51
CA ILE A 51 2.88 28.40 -9.37
C ILE A 51 3.95 27.29 -9.43
N MET A 52 3.90 26.41 -8.44
CA MET A 52 4.75 25.26 -8.28
C MET A 52 4.22 24.07 -9.08
N LYS A 53 5.15 23.31 -9.66
CA LYS A 53 4.86 22.05 -10.34
C LYS A 53 4.63 20.94 -9.30
N GLY A 54 3.50 20.27 -9.39
CA GLY A 54 3.17 19.07 -8.63
C GLY A 54 3.42 17.80 -9.43
N TYR A 55 2.81 16.70 -8.98
CA TYR A 55 2.91 15.41 -9.64
C TYR A 55 2.33 15.44 -11.06
N ASN A 56 2.94 14.65 -11.94
CA ASN A 56 2.53 14.45 -13.33
C ASN A 56 2.48 15.74 -14.18
N THR A 57 3.27 16.74 -13.80
CA THR A 57 3.50 17.95 -14.59
C THR A 57 4.98 18.11 -14.88
N TYR A 58 5.32 18.76 -15.98
CA TYR A 58 6.68 19.13 -16.32
C TYR A 58 6.75 20.58 -16.79
N THR A 59 7.90 21.20 -16.61
CA THR A 59 8.13 22.59 -16.98
C THR A 59 8.99 22.63 -18.24
N LYS A 60 8.59 23.45 -19.22
CA LYS A 60 9.38 23.76 -20.41
C LYS A 60 9.47 25.29 -20.54
N GLY A 61 10.63 25.85 -20.20
CA GLY A 61 10.81 27.30 -20.08
C GLY A 61 10.09 27.85 -18.85
N SER A 62 9.26 28.88 -19.05
CA SER A 62 8.42 29.51 -18.01
C SER A 62 6.99 28.92 -17.98
N SER A 63 6.74 27.82 -18.70
CA SER A 63 5.40 27.21 -18.84
C SER A 63 5.35 25.78 -18.31
N ILE A 64 4.26 25.47 -17.63
CA ILE A 64 3.96 24.15 -17.06
C ILE A 64 3.01 23.41 -17.99
N PHE A 65 3.34 22.16 -18.29
CA PHE A 65 2.60 21.26 -19.15
C PHE A 65 2.21 19.98 -18.40
N SER A 66 1.15 19.32 -18.86
CA SER A 66 0.75 18.01 -18.33
C SER A 66 1.64 16.89 -18.88
N SER A 67 2.10 15.97 -18.03
CA SER A 67 2.81 14.76 -18.46
C SER A 67 1.87 13.61 -18.83
N VAL A 68 0.64 13.61 -18.32
CA VAL A 68 -0.28 12.45 -18.37
C VAL A 68 -1.70 12.85 -18.74
N PHE A 69 -2.50 11.87 -19.15
CA PHE A 69 -3.93 12.05 -19.35
C PHE A 69 -4.67 11.96 -18.01
N GLY A 70 -5.45 12.99 -17.66
CA GLY A 70 -6.11 13.03 -16.36
C GLY A 70 -6.88 14.32 -16.09
N TYR A 71 -7.19 14.55 -14.82
CA TYR A 71 -7.80 15.78 -14.35
C TYR A 71 -6.73 16.69 -13.77
N SER A 72 -6.68 17.94 -14.22
CA SER A 72 -5.83 18.95 -13.58
C SER A 72 -6.49 19.42 -12.29
N GLU A 73 -5.73 19.41 -11.21
CA GLU A 73 -6.12 19.92 -9.90
C GLU A 73 -5.12 20.98 -9.47
N GLN A 74 -5.64 22.14 -9.07
CA GLN A 74 -4.84 23.22 -8.53
C GLN A 74 -5.22 23.39 -7.06
N ILE A 75 -4.24 23.23 -6.18
CA ILE A 75 -4.37 23.42 -4.74
C ILE A 75 -3.43 24.58 -4.38
N ASP A 76 -4.01 25.74 -4.10
CA ASP A 76 -3.29 27.00 -3.88
C ASP A 76 -2.32 27.33 -5.03
N LYS A 77 -1.02 27.26 -4.75
CA LYS A 77 0.08 27.51 -5.69
C LYS A 77 0.64 26.24 -6.28
N LEU A 78 0.02 25.08 -6.10
CA LEU A 78 0.50 23.80 -6.61
C LEU A 78 -0.47 23.28 -7.68
N ILE A 79 0.03 23.02 -8.89
CA ILE A 79 -0.74 22.34 -9.94
C ILE A 79 -0.26 20.91 -10.06
N CYS A 80 -1.16 19.95 -9.90
CA CYS A 80 -0.92 18.54 -10.17
C CYS A 80 -1.93 18.01 -11.19
N VAL A 81 -1.59 16.89 -11.83
CA VAL A 81 -2.51 16.18 -12.72
C VAL A 81 -2.76 14.80 -12.14
N ASN A 82 -4.03 14.52 -11.84
CA ASN A 82 -4.46 13.21 -11.35
C ASN A 82 -4.82 12.32 -12.54
N PRO A 83 -4.03 11.27 -12.82
CA PRO A 83 -4.29 10.39 -13.96
C PRO A 83 -5.56 9.57 -13.74
N ILE A 84 -6.25 9.23 -14.83
CA ILE A 84 -7.46 8.37 -14.75
C ILE A 84 -7.11 6.94 -14.38
N LYS A 85 -5.90 6.47 -14.72
CA LYS A 85 -5.35 5.17 -14.31
C LYS A 85 -3.93 5.37 -13.81
N SER A 86 -3.64 4.90 -12.60
CA SER A 86 -2.29 4.82 -12.05
C SER A 86 -2.12 3.57 -11.21
N ARG A 87 -0.86 3.13 -11.07
CA ARG A 87 -0.50 2.16 -10.04
C ARG A 87 -0.57 2.82 -8.67
N TYR A 88 -0.64 1.98 -7.63
CA TYR A 88 -0.57 2.46 -6.26
C TYR A 88 0.75 3.21 -6.03
N GLN A 89 0.67 4.40 -5.44
CA GLN A 89 1.82 5.19 -5.04
C GLN A 89 1.88 5.08 -3.51
N PRO A 90 2.90 4.41 -2.96
CA PRO A 90 2.99 4.21 -1.52
C PRO A 90 3.21 5.55 -0.82
N GLU A 91 2.43 5.79 0.22
CA GLU A 91 2.56 6.92 1.14
C GLU A 91 2.84 6.41 2.56
N ILE A 92 3.50 7.23 3.38
CA ILE A 92 3.86 6.85 4.74
C ILE A 92 2.59 6.76 5.61
N GLY A 93 2.44 5.67 6.36
CA GLY A 93 1.29 5.41 7.22
C GLY A 93 0.13 4.67 6.54
N ASP A 94 0.27 4.33 5.26
CA ASP A 94 -0.71 3.52 4.56
C ASP A 94 -0.65 2.06 5.04
N VAL A 95 -1.81 1.48 5.35
CA VAL A 95 -1.96 0.05 5.67
C VAL A 95 -2.33 -0.70 4.40
N ILE A 96 -1.47 -1.63 4.00
CA ILE A 96 -1.58 -2.38 2.75
C ILE A 96 -1.60 -3.89 2.97
N VAL A 97 -2.24 -4.60 2.04
CA VAL A 97 -2.13 -6.05 1.92
C VAL A 97 -1.16 -6.34 0.80
N GLY A 98 -0.12 -7.10 1.11
CA GLY A 98 0.92 -7.47 0.15
C GLY A 98 1.07 -8.98 0.05
N ARG A 99 1.58 -9.46 -1.08
CA ARG A 99 1.94 -10.86 -1.29
C ARG A 99 3.45 -11.02 -1.31
N ILE A 100 3.99 -11.97 -0.56
CA ILE A 100 5.42 -12.25 -0.55
C ILE A 100 5.80 -12.90 -1.89
N LEU A 101 6.78 -12.32 -2.57
CA LEU A 101 7.31 -12.84 -3.82
C LEU A 101 8.47 -13.79 -3.54
N GLU A 102 9.46 -13.32 -2.79
CA GLU A 102 10.67 -14.08 -2.50
C GLU A 102 11.25 -13.69 -1.13
N VAL A 103 12.00 -14.64 -0.56
CA VAL A 103 12.74 -14.47 0.69
C VAL A 103 14.21 -14.24 0.38
N THR A 104 14.75 -13.07 0.73
CA THR A 104 16.18 -12.74 0.60
C THR A 104 16.85 -12.72 1.97
N TYR A 105 18.20 -12.68 2.01
CA TYR A 105 18.93 -12.50 3.26
C TYR A 105 18.45 -11.26 4.04
N LYS A 106 17.85 -11.49 5.21
CA LYS A 106 17.35 -10.48 6.15
C LYS A 106 16.11 -9.67 5.73
N ARG A 107 15.49 -9.98 4.59
CA ARG A 107 14.34 -9.24 4.08
C ARG A 107 13.44 -10.08 3.18
N TRP A 108 12.15 -9.79 3.20
CA TRP A 108 11.17 -10.29 2.26
C TRP A 108 10.87 -9.23 1.21
N ILE A 109 10.70 -9.69 -0.02
CA ILE A 109 10.24 -8.85 -1.13
C ILE A 109 8.74 -9.08 -1.28
N VAL A 110 7.98 -7.99 -1.25
CA VAL A 110 6.52 -8.02 -1.16
C VAL A 110 5.92 -7.26 -2.34
N ASP A 111 5.02 -7.91 -3.05
CA ASP A 111 4.18 -7.30 -4.08
C ASP A 111 3.05 -6.50 -3.43
N ILE A 112 3.04 -5.20 -3.64
CA ILE A 112 2.04 -4.24 -3.14
C ILE A 112 1.27 -3.57 -4.29
N GLY A 113 1.45 -4.00 -5.54
CA GLY A 113 0.82 -3.38 -6.71
C GLY A 113 1.31 -1.96 -7.03
N ALA A 114 2.43 -1.53 -6.44
CA ALA A 114 3.08 -0.25 -6.74
C ALA A 114 3.96 -0.32 -7.99
N LYS A 115 4.70 0.75 -8.27
CA LYS A 115 5.70 0.77 -9.37
C LYS A 115 6.85 -0.20 -9.13
N GLN A 116 7.23 -0.38 -7.86
CA GLN A 116 8.30 -1.24 -7.39
C GLN A 116 7.78 -2.11 -6.25
N ASN A 117 8.41 -3.27 -6.07
CA ASN A 117 8.11 -4.15 -4.94
C ASN A 117 8.56 -3.50 -3.64
N ALA A 118 7.81 -3.74 -2.57
CA ALA A 118 8.15 -3.27 -1.25
C ALA A 118 9.10 -4.25 -0.54
N VAL A 119 9.78 -3.74 0.48
CA VAL A 119 10.72 -4.51 1.28
C VAL A 119 10.23 -4.58 2.71
N LEU A 120 10.12 -5.80 3.24
CA LEU A 120 9.85 -6.04 4.65
C LEU A 120 11.12 -6.58 5.31
N LEU A 121 11.69 -5.84 6.25
CA LEU A 121 12.88 -6.30 6.97
C LEU A 121 12.49 -7.26 8.11
N LEU A 122 13.37 -8.22 8.43
CA LEU A 122 13.23 -9.03 9.64
C LEU A 122 13.23 -8.19 10.92
N SER A 123 13.91 -7.04 10.93
CA SER A 123 13.85 -6.09 12.04
C SER A 123 12.43 -5.57 12.27
N SER A 124 11.61 -5.55 11.23
CA SER A 124 10.33 -4.88 11.16
C SER A 124 9.15 -5.84 11.24
N VAL A 125 9.36 -7.08 11.69
CA VAL A 125 8.31 -8.07 11.94
C VAL A 125 8.33 -8.52 13.39
N ASN A 126 7.13 -8.75 13.94
CA ASN A 126 6.89 -9.42 15.20
C ASN A 126 6.89 -10.94 14.98
N LEU A 127 7.92 -11.61 15.47
CA LEU A 127 7.99 -13.07 15.42
C LEU A 127 7.03 -13.66 16.47
N PRO A 128 6.28 -14.73 16.14
CA PRO A 128 5.43 -15.43 17.11
C PRO A 128 6.33 -15.96 18.22
N GLY A 129 6.18 -15.38 19.42
CA GLY A 129 7.07 -15.64 20.55
C GLY A 129 7.11 -14.51 21.56
N GLY A 130 6.78 -13.27 21.17
CA GLY A 130 6.55 -12.13 22.08
C GLY A 130 7.72 -11.71 22.97
N GLU A 131 8.81 -12.45 22.95
CA GLU A 131 10.01 -12.19 23.72
C GLU A 131 10.89 -11.22 22.94
N LEU A 132 11.39 -10.18 23.61
CA LEU A 132 12.46 -9.31 23.11
C LEU A 132 13.78 -10.09 23.04
N ARG A 133 13.82 -11.15 22.22
CA ARG A 133 15.02 -11.91 21.93
C ARG A 133 15.90 -11.08 21.00
N LYS A 134 17.20 -11.01 21.28
CA LYS A 134 18.18 -10.46 20.34
C LYS A 134 18.07 -11.24 19.04
N LYS A 135 17.69 -10.58 17.95
CA LYS A 135 17.55 -11.17 16.62
C LYS A 135 18.91 -11.76 16.22
N ASN A 136 19.00 -13.09 16.25
CA ASN A 136 20.26 -13.82 16.04
C ASN A 136 20.40 -14.24 14.57
N HIS A 137 21.62 -14.64 14.18
CA HIS A 137 21.88 -15.16 12.83
C HIS A 137 21.02 -16.39 12.50
N ASP A 138 20.68 -17.19 13.50
CA ASP A 138 19.81 -18.37 13.37
C ASP A 138 18.39 -18.03 12.90
N ASP A 139 17.89 -16.84 13.25
CA ASP A 139 16.57 -16.36 12.80
C ASP A 139 16.59 -16.00 11.32
N ALA A 140 17.77 -15.66 10.78
CA ALA A 140 17.93 -15.43 9.34
C ALA A 140 17.82 -16.70 8.51
N ILE A 141 18.21 -17.84 9.09
CA ILE A 141 18.12 -19.15 8.45
C ILE A 141 16.67 -19.66 8.50
N LYS A 142 15.91 -19.31 9.55
CA LYS A 142 14.51 -19.73 9.72
C LYS A 142 13.48 -18.80 9.06
N MET A 143 13.90 -17.81 8.25
CA MET A 143 12.97 -16.85 7.63
C MET A 143 11.91 -17.49 6.75
N SER A 144 12.28 -18.52 5.97
CA SER A 144 11.33 -19.26 5.12
C SER A 144 10.26 -19.98 5.92
N GLY A 145 10.51 -20.30 7.19
CA GLY A 145 9.54 -20.94 8.08
C GLY A 145 8.49 -19.98 8.66
N TYR A 146 8.73 -18.67 8.65
CA TYR A 146 7.75 -17.68 9.13
C TYR A 146 6.83 -17.22 8.01
N PHE A 147 7.42 -16.86 6.87
CA PHE A 147 6.67 -16.53 5.67
C PHE A 147 7.31 -17.20 4.47
N SER A 148 6.46 -17.93 3.77
CA SER A 148 6.79 -18.58 2.50
C SER A 148 6.44 -17.67 1.33
N GLU A 149 6.93 -18.04 0.15
CA GLU A 149 6.53 -17.41 -1.10
C GLU A 149 5.02 -17.54 -1.29
N SER A 150 4.41 -16.50 -1.86
CA SER A 150 2.97 -16.38 -2.09
C SER A 150 2.07 -16.17 -0.85
N ASP A 151 2.64 -16.05 0.34
CA ASP A 151 1.87 -15.70 1.54
C ASP A 151 1.36 -14.25 1.47
N LEU A 152 0.14 -14.03 1.98
CA LEU A 152 -0.45 -12.71 2.12
C LEU A 152 -0.17 -12.14 3.51
N ILE A 153 0.29 -10.89 3.55
CA ILE A 153 0.59 -10.18 4.78
C ILE A 153 -0.12 -8.83 4.83
N LEU A 154 -0.49 -8.42 6.04
CA LEU A 154 -0.92 -7.07 6.34
C LEU A 154 0.28 -6.30 6.89
N ALA A 155 0.61 -5.16 6.28
CA ALA A 155 1.73 -4.34 6.71
C ALA A 155 1.43 -2.86 6.55
N GLU A 156 2.11 -2.03 7.33
CA GLU A 156 2.07 -0.57 7.23
C GLU A 156 3.33 -0.07 6.52
N ILE A 157 3.19 0.97 5.71
CA ILE A 157 4.33 1.65 5.08
C ILE A 157 5.00 2.56 6.12
N GLN A 158 6.18 2.16 6.56
CA GLN A 158 6.98 2.91 7.52
C GLN A 158 7.71 4.08 6.86
N ALA A 159 8.25 3.85 5.66
CA ALA A 159 9.01 4.85 4.92
C ALA A 159 8.97 4.55 3.42
N VAL A 160 9.13 5.59 2.61
CA VAL A 160 9.28 5.49 1.16
C VAL A 160 10.64 6.07 0.79
N HIS A 161 11.48 5.26 0.14
CA HIS A 161 12.79 5.69 -0.32
C HIS A 161 12.67 6.59 -1.56
N GLN A 162 13.73 7.35 -1.87
CA GLN A 162 13.76 8.25 -3.03
C GLN A 162 13.53 7.54 -4.36
N ASP A 163 13.89 6.25 -4.43
CA ASP A 163 13.68 5.41 -5.61
C ASP A 163 12.21 4.98 -5.80
N GLY A 164 11.36 5.20 -4.80
CA GLY A 164 9.96 4.77 -4.77
C GLY A 164 9.72 3.41 -4.11
N VAL A 165 10.78 2.77 -3.60
CA VAL A 165 10.69 1.53 -2.81
C VAL A 165 10.05 1.84 -1.46
N ALA A 166 8.97 1.14 -1.13
CA ALA A 166 8.35 1.22 0.19
C ALA A 166 9.02 0.24 1.17
N SER A 167 9.33 0.72 2.36
CA SER A 167 9.75 -0.09 3.51
C SER A 167 8.54 -0.38 4.39
N LEU A 168 8.28 -1.66 4.61
CA LEU A 168 7.13 -2.15 5.37
C LEU A 168 7.51 -2.48 6.81
N HIS A 169 6.52 -2.38 7.69
CA HIS A 169 6.60 -2.83 9.08
C HIS A 169 5.29 -3.50 9.51
N MET A 170 5.39 -4.49 10.39
CA MET A 170 4.25 -5.11 11.07
C MET A 170 4.27 -4.65 12.53
N ARG A 171 3.21 -3.95 12.93
CA ARG A 171 2.99 -3.54 14.31
C ARG A 171 2.34 -4.64 15.14
#